data_AF-A0A7C1QUT6-F1
#
_entry.id   AF-A0A7C1QUT6-F1
#
_cell.length_a   1.000
_cell.length_b   1.000
_cell.length_c   1.000
_cell.angle_alpha   90.00
_cell.angle_beta   90.00
_cell.angle_gamma   90.00
#
_symmetry.space_group_name_H-M   'P 1'
#
loop_
_entity.id
_entity.type
_entity.pdbx_description
1 polymer ?
#
loop_
_entity_poly.entity_id
_entity_poly.type
_entity_poly.pdbx_seq_one_letter_code
_entity_poly.pdbx_strand_id
1 'polypeptide(L)'
;MSSNIDSQVQRNSMGKQLEKDGKILEAMVLYEANIYENFEGYFPYNRLAILYRKKKLWVEEIRVLEKAVFVFNSISLKDKKEVQAKLKEFIVALNKAQVKIQKFK
;
A
#
# COMPACT_ATOMS: atom_id res chain seq x y z
N MET A 1 -25.82 0.54 8.80
CA MET A 1 -24.61 -0.29 8.78
C MET A 1 -23.60 0.44 7.92
N SER A 2 -22.59 1.07 8.53
CA SER A 2 -21.50 1.67 7.77
C SER A 2 -20.80 0.56 7.00
N SER A 3 -20.65 0.74 5.70
CA SER A 3 -20.03 -0.26 4.85
C SER A 3 -18.54 -0.37 5.21
N ASN A 4 -17.93 -1.55 5.06
CA ASN A 4 -16.51 -1.77 5.37
C ASN A 4 -15.59 -0.71 4.71
N ILE A 5 -15.98 -0.23 3.53
CA ILE A 5 -15.26 0.81 2.79
C ILE A 5 -15.23 2.16 3.52
N ASP A 6 -16.27 2.54 4.28
CA ASP A 6 -16.31 3.81 5.01
C ASP A 6 -15.24 3.84 6.11
N SER A 7 -15.10 2.74 6.85
CA SER A 7 -14.06 2.56 7.86
C SER A 7 -12.66 2.65 7.24
N GLN A 8 -12.45 1.98 6.10
CA GLN A 8 -11.17 2.00 5.41
C GLN A 8 -10.78 3.40 4.91
N VAL A 9 -11.75 4.16 4.37
CA VAL A 9 -11.55 5.56 3.95
C VAL A 9 -11.26 6.47 5.16
N GLN A 10 -11.93 6.25 6.28
CA GLN A 10 -11.65 6.97 7.53
C GLN A 10 -10.24 6.69 8.04
N ARG A 11 -9.81 5.42 8.07
CA ARG A 11 -8.43 5.04 8.45
C ARG A 11 -7.39 5.72 7.54
N ASN A 12 -7.65 5.82 6.24
CA ASN A 12 -6.75 6.54 5.33
C ASN A 12 -6.66 8.04 5.65
N SER A 13 -7.80 8.67 5.93
CA SER A 13 -7.87 10.09 6.29
C SER A 13 -7.16 10.37 7.61
N MET A 14 -7.40 9.54 8.62
CA MET A 14 -6.72 9.60 9.93
C MET A 14 -5.22 9.35 9.80
N GLY A 15 -4.82 8.32 9.06
CA GLY A 15 -3.41 8.01 8.79
C GLY A 15 -2.68 9.20 8.16
N LYS A 16 -3.31 9.87 7.18
CA LYS A 16 -2.76 11.07 6.56
C LYS A 16 -2.57 12.22 7.55
N GLN A 17 -3.49 12.38 8.50
CA GLN A 17 -3.36 13.40 9.54
C GLN A 17 -2.23 13.04 10.53
N LEU A 18 -2.17 11.78 10.99
CA LEU A 18 -1.10 11.30 11.85
C LEU A 18 0.28 11.47 11.20
N GLU A 19 0.40 11.23 9.89
CA GLU A 19 1.65 11.52 9.16
C GLU A 19 2.06 13.00 9.21
N LYS A 20 1.09 13.92 9.08
CA LYS A 20 1.35 15.36 9.20
C LYS A 20 1.78 15.75 10.61
N ASP A 21 1.23 15.08 11.61
CA ASP A 21 1.52 15.31 13.03
C ASP A 21 2.82 14.62 13.49
N GLY A 22 3.55 13.94 12.57
CA GLY A 22 4.79 13.22 12.88
C GLY A 22 4.59 11.85 13.55
N LYS A 23 3.34 11.42 13.73
CA LYS A 23 2.94 10.13 14.33
C LYS A 23 2.97 9.00 13.32
N ILE A 24 4.18 8.73 12.81
CA ILE A 24 4.38 7.84 11.66
C ILE A 24 3.99 6.39 11.97
N LEU A 25 4.30 5.88 13.17
CA LEU A 25 3.99 4.48 13.50
C LEU A 25 2.49 4.24 13.58
N GLU A 26 1.76 5.19 14.17
CA GLU A 26 0.31 5.16 14.30
C GLU A 26 -0.36 5.25 12.92
N ALA A 27 0.16 6.08 12.02
CA ALA A 27 -0.30 6.12 10.63
C ALA A 27 -0.10 4.77 9.92
N MET A 28 1.07 4.14 10.11
CA MET A 28 1.37 2.83 9.53
C MET A 28 0.39 1.75 10.01
N VAL A 29 0.02 1.74 11.29
CA VAL A 29 -0.98 0.80 11.84
C VAL A 29 -2.32 0.92 11.10
N LEU A 30 -2.80 2.14 10.86
CA LEU A 30 -4.06 2.36 10.14
C LEU A 30 -4.00 1.91 8.68
N TYR A 31 -2.87 2.14 8.00
CA TYR A 31 -2.69 1.68 6.63
C TYR A 31 -2.54 0.15 6.56
N GLU A 32 -1.86 -0.46 7.52
CA GLU A 32 -1.70 -1.93 7.60
C GLU A 32 -3.05 -2.62 7.77
N ALA A 33 -3.93 -2.06 8.61
CA ALA A 33 -5.30 -2.56 8.75
C ALA A 33 -6.06 -2.56 7.41
N ASN A 34 -5.89 -1.52 6.59
CA ASN A 34 -6.53 -1.45 5.28
C ASN A 34 -5.99 -2.47 4.28
N ILE A 35 -4.68 -2.72 4.24
CA ILE A 35 -4.12 -3.72 3.32
C ILE A 35 -4.43 -5.15 3.79
N TYR A 36 -4.54 -5.38 5.11
CA TYR A 36 -4.97 -6.65 5.68
C TYR A 36 -6.38 -7.01 5.21
N GLU A 37 -7.27 -6.02 5.16
CA GLU A 37 -8.65 -6.14 4.68
C GLU A 37 -8.80 -6.06 3.15
N ASN A 38 -7.69 -6.12 2.38
CA ASN A 38 -7.68 -6.06 0.91
C ASN A 38 -8.35 -4.80 0.33
N PHE A 39 -8.20 -3.63 0.97
CA PHE A 39 -8.77 -2.38 0.46
C PHE A 39 -8.45 -2.19 -1.04
N GLU A 40 -9.46 -1.88 -1.85
CA GLU A 40 -9.32 -1.78 -3.31
C GLU A 40 -8.72 -0.43 -3.77
N GLY A 41 -8.55 0.53 -2.87
CA GLY A 41 -7.89 1.80 -3.16
C GLY A 41 -6.37 1.72 -2.98
N TYR A 42 -5.63 2.46 -3.82
CA TYR A 42 -4.16 2.36 -3.87
C TYR A 42 -3.42 3.07 -2.71
N PHE A 43 -4.10 3.97 -2.00
CA PHE A 43 -3.46 4.92 -1.08
C PHE A 43 -2.61 4.25 0.03
N PRO A 44 -3.15 3.31 0.84
CA PRO A 44 -2.38 2.72 1.94
C PRO A 44 -1.17 1.94 1.43
N TYR A 45 -1.29 1.20 0.31
CA TYR A 45 -0.17 0.48 -0.29
C TYR A 45 0.97 1.41 -0.72
N ASN A 46 0.65 2.52 -1.41
CA ASN A 46 1.65 3.51 -1.80
C ASN A 46 2.35 4.13 -0.58
N ARG A 47 1.57 4.51 0.44
CA ARG A 47 2.13 5.15 1.64
C ARG A 47 3.03 4.19 2.41
N LEU A 48 2.57 2.97 2.67
CA LEU A 48 3.37 1.97 3.37
C LEU A 48 4.67 1.65 2.62
N ALA A 49 4.61 1.45 1.29
CA ALA A 49 5.82 1.23 0.50
C ALA A 49 6.84 2.38 0.65
N ILE A 50 6.38 3.64 0.64
CA ILE A 50 7.26 4.81 0.88
C ILE A 50 7.83 4.81 2.31
N LEU A 51 6.99 4.54 3.32
CA LEU A 51 7.38 4.58 4.73
C LEU A 51 8.38 3.47 5.07
N TYR A 52 8.12 2.23 4.64
CA TYR A 52 9.04 1.12 4.81
C TYR A 52 10.36 1.35 4.06
N ARG A 53 10.31 1.88 2.83
CA ARG A 53 11.51 2.25 2.07
C ARG A 53 12.38 3.26 2.81
N LYS A 54 11.77 4.31 3.37
CA LYS A 54 12.48 5.35 4.15
C LYS A 54 13.13 4.76 5.41
N LYS A 55 12.48 3.78 6.04
CA LYS A 55 13.00 3.04 7.20
C LYS A 55 14.00 1.94 6.85
N LYS A 56 14.31 1.74 5.55
CA LYS A 56 15.16 0.65 5.05
C LYS A 56 14.65 -0.76 5.39
N LEU A 57 13.34 -0.89 5.63
CA LEU A 57 12.67 -2.16 5.89
C LEU A 57 12.25 -2.80 4.56
N TRP A 58 13.24 -3.32 3.82
CA TRP A 58 13.04 -3.78 2.43
C TRP A 58 12.06 -4.95 2.31
N VAL A 59 12.07 -5.87 3.29
CA VAL A 59 11.16 -7.03 3.32
C VAL A 59 9.71 -6.56 3.42
N GLU A 60 9.44 -5.57 4.28
CA GLU A 60 8.10 -5.00 4.44
C GLU A 60 7.65 -4.19 3.23
N GLU A 61 8.55 -3.43 2.60
CA GLU A 61 8.25 -2.76 1.33
C GLU A 61 7.82 -3.77 0.26
N ILE A 62 8.54 -4.89 0.14
CA ILE A 62 8.22 -5.97 -0.81
C ILE A 62 6.86 -6.60 -0.49
N ARG A 63 6.62 -6.99 0.77
CA ARG A 63 5.34 -7.60 1.20
C ARG A 63 4.13 -6.72 0.84
N VAL A 64 4.22 -5.41 1.11
CA VAL A 64 3.15 -4.45 0.81
C VAL A 64 2.92 -4.34 -0.69
N LEU A 65 3.99 -4.31 -1.49
CA LEU A 65 3.90 -4.23 -2.95
C LEU A 65 3.34 -5.52 -3.57
N GLU A 66 3.72 -6.69 -3.06
CA GLU A 66 3.14 -7.97 -3.45
C GLU A 66 1.63 -8.02 -3.12
N LYS A 67 1.25 -7.53 -1.93
CA LYS A 67 -0.15 -7.42 -1.54
C LYS A 67 -0.93 -6.49 -2.47
N ALA A 68 -0.35 -5.37 -2.86
CA ALA A 68 -0.95 -4.43 -3.81
C ALA A 68 -1.17 -5.09 -5.18
N VAL A 69 -0.17 -5.81 -5.70
CA VAL A 69 -0.27 -6.55 -6.97
C VAL A 69 -1.38 -7.61 -6.88
N PHE A 70 -1.44 -8.38 -5.79
CA PHE A 70 -2.48 -9.38 -5.57
C PHE A 70 -3.89 -8.77 -5.62
N VAL A 71 -4.15 -7.72 -4.84
CA VAL A 71 -5.48 -7.08 -4.78
C VAL A 71 -5.85 -6.48 -6.14
N PHE A 72 -4.95 -5.73 -6.77
CA PHE A 72 -5.25 -5.07 -8.05
C PHE A 72 -5.40 -6.05 -9.21
N ASN A 73 -4.77 -7.23 -9.15
CA ASN A 73 -4.98 -8.30 -10.12
C ASN A 73 -6.31 -9.04 -9.91
N SER A 74 -6.87 -9.01 -8.68
CA SER A 74 -8.15 -9.62 -8.33
C SER A 74 -9.37 -8.76 -8.68
N ILE A 75 -9.18 -7.45 -8.86
CA ILE A 75 -10.24 -6.52 -9.29
C ILE A 75 -10.58 -6.84 -10.76
N SER A 76 -11.85 -7.14 -11.04
CA SER A 76 -12.34 -7.48 -12.39
C SER A 76 -11.85 -6.46 -13.43
N LEU A 77 -10.96 -6.91 -14.31
CA LEU A 77 -10.16 -6.10 -15.23
C LEU A 77 -10.97 -5.46 -16.37
N LYS A 78 -12.30 -5.61 -16.38
CA LYS A 78 -13.09 -5.38 -17.59
C LYS A 78 -13.06 -3.94 -18.10
N ASP A 79 -12.93 -2.89 -17.27
CA ASP A 79 -13.07 -1.51 -17.80
C ASP A 79 -12.28 -0.37 -17.12
N LYS A 80 -11.26 -0.64 -16.29
CA LYS A 80 -10.53 0.47 -15.61
C LYS A 80 -9.08 0.56 -16.05
N LYS A 81 -8.83 1.35 -17.12
CA LYS A 81 -7.49 1.79 -17.56
C LYS A 81 -6.62 2.26 -16.38
N GLU A 82 -7.23 2.90 -15.39
CA GLU A 82 -6.59 3.34 -14.15
C GLU A 82 -6.08 2.19 -13.28
N VAL A 83 -6.86 1.11 -13.10
CA VAL A 83 -6.45 -0.07 -12.33
C VAL A 83 -5.25 -0.75 -13.00
N GLN A 84 -5.27 -0.87 -14.33
CA GLN A 84 -4.14 -1.43 -15.09
C GLN A 84 -2.88 -0.57 -14.98
N ALA A 85 -3.02 0.76 -15.08
CA ALA A 85 -1.90 1.68 -14.90
C ALA A 85 -1.29 1.53 -13.50
N LYS A 86 -2.14 1.46 -12.47
CA LYS A 86 -1.69 1.33 -11.09
C LYS A 86 -1.03 -0.02 -10.80
N LEU A 87 -1.58 -1.11 -11.34
CA LEU A 87 -0.97 -2.43 -11.26
C LEU A 87 0.45 -2.43 -11.87
N LYS A 88 0.61 -1.83 -13.05
CA LYS A 88 1.94 -1.70 -13.69
C LYS A 88 2.92 -0.91 -12.81
N GLU A 89 2.49 0.19 -12.20
CA GLU A 89 3.32 0.96 -11.27
C GLU A 89 3.76 0.12 -10.05
N PHE A 90 2.85 -0.67 -9.47
CA PHE A 90 3.19 -1.55 -8.34
C PHE A 90 4.18 -2.64 -8.73
N ILE A 91 4.03 -3.26 -9.90
CA ILE A 91 4.98 -4.27 -10.41
C ILE A 91 6.37 -3.64 -10.61
N VAL A 92 6.45 -2.45 -11.20
CA VAL A 92 7.73 -1.73 -11.38
C VAL A 92 8.37 -1.41 -10.03
N ALA A 93 7.58 -0.95 -9.05
CA ALA A 93 8.08 -0.69 -7.70
C ALA A 93 8.57 -1.98 -7.01
N LEU A 94 7.84 -3.08 -7.15
CA LEU A 94 8.20 -4.39 -6.59
C LEU A 94 9.54 -4.88 -7.14
N ASN A 95 9.71 -4.86 -8.46
CA ASN A 95 10.95 -5.26 -9.11
C ASN A 95 12.14 -4.43 -8.61
N LYS A 96 11.96 -3.11 -8.45
CA LYS A 96 12.99 -2.23 -7.90
C LYS A 96 13.34 -2.57 -6.44
N ALA A 97 12.34 -2.86 -5.61
CA ALA A 97 12.54 -3.24 -4.22
C ALA A 97 13.27 -4.59 -4.10
N GLN A 98 12.91 -5.57 -4.94
CA GLN A 98 13.56 -6.89 -5.01
C GLN A 98 15.03 -6.81 -5.48
N VAL A 99 15.34 -5.99 -6.49
CA VAL A 99 16.74 -5.74 -6.88
C VAL A 99 17.50 -5.07 -5.74
N LYS A 100 16.86 -4.14 -5.02
CA LYS A 100 17.49 -3.41 -3.93
C LYS A 100 17.83 -4.32 -2.76
N ILE A 101 16.91 -5.18 -2.30
CA ILE A 101 17.19 -6.09 -1.18
C ILE A 101 18.33 -7.05 -1.49
N GLN A 102 18.47 -7.51 -2.74
CA GLN A 102 19.60 -8.37 -3.14
C GLN A 102 20.97 -7.68 -3.00
N LYS A 103 21.03 -6.35 -3.09
CA LYS A 103 22.26 -5.58 -2.86
C LYS A 103 22.62 -5.41 -1.38
N PHE A 104 21.68 -5.69 -0.48
CA PHE A 104 21.85 -5.54 0.97
C PHE A 104 21.72 -6.88 1.73
N LYS A 105 21.62 -8.00 0.99
CA LYS A 105 21.83 -9.36 1.49
C LYS A 105 23.31 -9.68 1.43
#